data_AF-A0A532DIA0-F1
#
_entry.id   AF-A0A532DIA0-F1
#
_cell.length_a   1.000
_cell.length_b   1.000
_cell.length_c   1.000
_cell.angle_alpha   90.00
_cell.angle_beta   90.00
_cell.angle_gamma   90.00
#
_symmetry.space_group_name_H-M   'P 1'
#
loop_
_entity.id
_entity.type
_entity.pdbx_description
1 polymer ?
#
loop_
_entity_poly.entity_id
_entity_poly.type
_entity_poly.pdbx_seq_one_letter_code
_entity_poly.pdbx_strand_id
1 'polypeptide(L)'
;MTRIATFNVNGVNGRLPVLLKWLGESDFDIVCLQELKTSDDKFPAEAIREAGYGAIWHGQKSYNGVAILARGIEPVERRRGLPGDPDD
;
A
#
# COMPACT_ATOMS: atom_id res chain seq x y z
N MET A 1 17.68 12.14 4.20
CA MET A 1 16.43 12.85 4.51
C MET A 1 15.30 11.95 4.07
N THR A 2 14.37 11.62 4.98
CA THR A 2 13.26 10.72 4.66
C THR A 2 12.31 11.38 3.65
N ARG A 3 11.97 10.65 2.58
CA ARG A 3 11.07 11.11 1.52
C ARG A 3 9.80 10.29 1.53
N ILE A 4 8.67 10.98 1.61
CA ILE A 4 7.34 10.38 1.74
C ILE A 4 6.53 10.81 0.52
N ALA A 5 5.81 9.86 -0.10
CA ALA A 5 4.91 10.12 -1.20
C ALA A 5 3.52 9.56 -0.94
N THR A 6 2.54 10.07 -1.67
CA THR A 6 1.18 9.56 -1.70
C THR A 6 0.75 9.32 -3.15
N PHE A 7 0.03 8.22 -3.39
CA PHE A 7 -0.49 7.88 -4.70
C PHE A 7 -1.86 7.21 -4.60
N ASN A 8 -2.89 7.89 -5.09
CA ASN A 8 -4.18 7.26 -5.33
C ASN A 8 -4.07 6.39 -6.60
N VAL A 9 -4.08 5.07 -6.41
CA VAL A 9 -3.84 4.10 -7.50
C VAL A 9 -5.12 3.76 -8.27
N ASN A 10 -6.30 4.07 -7.73
CA ASN A 10 -7.60 3.78 -8.34
C ASN A 10 -7.70 2.35 -8.89
N GLY A 11 -7.47 1.37 -8.01
CA GLY A 11 -7.43 -0.06 -8.34
C GLY A 11 -6.01 -0.59 -8.49
N VAL A 12 -5.42 -1.07 -7.39
CA VAL A 12 -4.00 -1.49 -7.33
C VAL A 12 -3.68 -2.61 -8.31
N ASN A 13 -4.54 -3.62 -8.43
CA ASN A 13 -4.29 -4.76 -9.32
C ASN A 13 -4.34 -4.38 -10.80
N GLY A 14 -5.30 -3.53 -11.20
CA GLY A 14 -5.39 -3.04 -12.57
C GLY A 14 -4.27 -2.07 -12.95
N ARG A 15 -3.60 -1.49 -11.96
CA ARG A 15 -2.53 -0.49 -12.11
C ARG A 15 -1.16 -1.00 -11.65
N LEU A 16 -1.02 -2.27 -11.33
CA LEU A 16 0.19 -2.83 -10.73
C LEU A 16 1.44 -2.55 -11.56
N PRO A 17 1.47 -2.72 -12.91
CA PRO A 17 2.66 -2.40 -13.69
C PRO A 17 3.07 -0.92 -13.61
N VAL A 18 2.10 -0.02 -13.54
CA VAL A 18 2.35 1.43 -13.39
C VAL A 18 2.92 1.73 -12.01
N LEU A 19 2.33 1.13 -10.96
CA LEU A 19 2.82 1.25 -9.59
C LEU A 19 4.26 0.74 -9.47
N LEU A 20 4.56 -0.46 -9.97
CA LEU A 20 5.91 -1.06 -9.87
C LEU A 20 6.95 -0.23 -10.63
N LYS A 21 6.61 0.25 -11.84
CA LYS A 21 7.49 1.16 -12.58
C LYS A 21 7.79 2.42 -11.77
N TRP A 22 6.75 3.06 -11.24
CA TRP A 22 6.91 4.28 -10.45
C TRP A 22 7.72 4.05 -9.16
N LEU A 23 7.49 2.93 -8.47
CA LEU A 23 8.25 2.55 -7.26
C LEU A 23 9.74 2.37 -7.57
N GLY A 24 10.07 1.72 -8.70
CA GLY A 24 11.45 1.48 -9.14
C GLY A 24 12.18 2.70 -9.68
N GLU A 25 11.46 3.68 -10.24
CA GLU A 25 12.02 4.97 -10.69
C GLU A 25 12.12 6.01 -9.55
N SER A 26 11.43 5.77 -8.45
CA SER A 26 11.40 6.69 -7.31
C SER A 26 12.44 6.33 -6.25
N ASP A 27 12.82 7.33 -5.45
CA ASP A 27 13.66 7.17 -4.24
C ASP A 27 12.85 7.41 -2.93
N PHE A 28 11.54 7.14 -2.93
CA PHE A 28 10.71 7.33 -1.73
C PHE A 28 10.97 6.24 -0.69
N ASP A 29 11.15 6.66 0.56
CA ASP A 29 11.34 5.76 1.70
C ASP A 29 9.98 5.20 2.16
N ILE A 30 8.93 6.04 2.09
CA ILE A 30 7.57 5.70 2.48
C ILE A 30 6.59 6.09 1.37
N VAL A 31 5.65 5.20 1.05
CA VAL A 31 4.59 5.45 0.07
C VAL A 31 3.24 5.11 0.67
N CYS A 32 2.32 6.08 0.68
CA CYS A 32 0.93 5.87 1.06
C CYS A 32 0.07 5.67 -0.21
N LEU A 33 -0.62 4.54 -0.31
CA LEU A 33 -1.54 4.25 -1.41
C LEU A 33 -2.99 4.46 -0.98
N GLN A 34 -3.83 4.94 -1.89
CA GLN A 34 -5.28 5.07 -1.72
C GLN A 34 -6.04 4.43 -2.87
N GLU A 35 -7.32 4.10 -2.62
CA GLU A 35 -8.21 3.43 -3.57
C GLU A 35 -7.63 2.12 -4.10
N LEU A 36 -7.21 1.23 -3.20
CA LEU A 36 -6.75 -0.10 -3.60
C LEU A 36 -7.82 -0.88 -4.36
N LYS A 37 -9.10 -0.73 -3.98
CA LYS A 37 -10.27 -1.41 -4.58
C LYS A 37 -10.10 -2.93 -4.74
N THR A 38 -9.34 -3.53 -3.84
CA THR A 38 -9.10 -4.97 -3.77
C THR A 38 -9.26 -5.45 -2.34
N SER A 39 -9.68 -6.69 -2.15
CA SER A 39 -9.73 -7.34 -0.85
C SER A 39 -8.32 -7.70 -0.37
N ASP A 40 -8.15 -7.87 0.94
CA ASP A 40 -6.84 -8.13 1.55
C ASP A 40 -6.13 -9.36 0.97
N ASP A 41 -6.87 -10.43 0.67
CA ASP A 41 -6.37 -11.68 0.07
C ASP A 41 -5.85 -11.50 -1.37
N LYS A 42 -6.23 -10.40 -2.03
CA LYS A 42 -5.89 -10.09 -3.43
C LYS A 42 -4.94 -8.90 -3.55
N PHE A 43 -4.44 -8.36 -2.44
CA PHE A 43 -3.44 -7.30 -2.50
C PHE A 43 -2.11 -7.85 -3.04
N PRO A 44 -1.42 -7.14 -3.96
CA PRO A 44 -0.23 -7.67 -4.62
C PRO A 44 1.04 -7.46 -3.77
N ALA A 45 1.01 -7.92 -2.51
CA ALA A 45 2.11 -7.76 -1.56
C ALA A 45 3.42 -8.34 -2.07
N GLU A 46 3.38 -9.51 -2.71
CA GLU A 46 4.58 -10.17 -3.22
C GLU A 46 5.30 -9.34 -4.27
N ALA A 47 4.57 -8.84 -5.28
CA ALA A 47 5.15 -8.01 -6.33
C ALA A 47 5.72 -6.69 -5.79
N ILE A 48 5.07 -6.11 -4.77
CA ILE A 48 5.56 -4.92 -4.07
C ILE A 48 6.85 -5.23 -3.28
N ARG A 49 6.91 -6.39 -2.64
CA ARG A 49 8.10 -6.90 -1.94
C ARG A 49 9.26 -7.15 -2.88
N GLU A 50 9.01 -7.75 -4.04
CA GLU A 50 10.02 -7.95 -5.09
C GLU A 50 10.54 -6.60 -5.64
N ALA A 51 9.71 -5.55 -5.63
CA ALA A 51 10.13 -4.18 -5.93
C ALA A 51 10.90 -3.49 -4.78
N GLY A 52 11.17 -4.20 -3.69
CA GLY A 52 11.99 -3.73 -2.57
C GLY A 52 11.22 -3.00 -1.47
N TYR A 53 9.89 -3.16 -1.39
CA TYR A 53 9.07 -2.51 -0.36
C TYR A 53 8.32 -3.53 0.50
N GLY A 54 8.42 -3.40 1.83
CA GLY A 54 7.45 -4.00 2.74
C GLY A 54 6.14 -3.23 2.73
N ALA A 55 5.04 -3.86 3.18
CA ALA A 55 3.70 -3.29 3.04
C ALA A 55 2.76 -3.70 4.16
N ILE A 56 2.05 -2.72 4.72
CA ILE A 56 0.81 -2.94 5.48
C ILE A 56 -0.35 -2.38 4.68
N TRP A 57 -1.46 -3.11 4.61
CA TRP A 57 -2.64 -2.70 3.86
C TRP A 57 -3.92 -3.06 4.56
N HIS A 58 -4.99 -2.39 4.18
CA HIS A 58 -6.36 -2.74 4.51
C HIS A 58 -7.23 -2.43 3.31
N GLY A 59 -7.88 -3.45 2.77
CA GLY A 59 -8.53 -3.44 1.47
C GLY A 59 -9.95 -3.98 1.51
N GLN A 60 -10.81 -3.36 0.71
CA GLN A 60 -12.19 -3.77 0.48
C GLN A 60 -12.40 -4.00 -1.02
N LYS A 61 -13.16 -5.04 -1.37
CA LYS A 61 -13.47 -5.31 -2.78
C LYS A 61 -14.25 -4.14 -3.39
N SER A 62 -13.86 -3.71 -4.59
CA SER A 62 -14.50 -2.66 -5.41
C SER A 62 -14.41 -1.22 -4.89
N TYR A 63 -14.15 -1.01 -3.59
CA TYR A 63 -14.19 0.32 -2.96
C TYR A 63 -12.98 0.55 -2.06
N ASN A 64 -12.67 1.82 -1.79
CA ASN A 64 -11.73 2.24 -0.75
C ASN A 64 -10.37 1.50 -0.79
N GLY A 65 -9.82 1.25 0.39
CA GLY A 65 -8.58 0.55 0.63
C GLY A 65 -7.37 1.48 0.66
N VAL A 66 -6.46 1.21 1.60
CA VAL A 66 -5.23 1.96 1.83
C VAL A 66 -4.06 1.01 2.05
N ALA A 67 -2.86 1.45 1.69
CA ALA A 67 -1.62 0.77 2.07
C ALA A 67 -0.54 1.77 2.45
N ILE A 68 0.38 1.35 3.31
CA ILE A 68 1.63 2.05 3.62
C ILE A 68 2.76 1.10 3.24
N LEU A 69 3.64 1.58 2.36
CA LEU A 69 4.83 0.86 1.91
C LEU A 69 6.06 1.47 2.54
N ALA A 70 7.05 0.64 2.88
CA ALA A 70 8.35 1.09 3.37
C ALA A 70 9.48 0.41 2.60
N ARG A 71 10.44 1.20 2.13
CA ARG A 71 11.58 0.70 1.35
C ARG A 71 12.52 -0.13 2.21
N GLY A 72 12.79 -1.37 1.79
CA GLY A 72 13.78 -2.26 2.39
C GLY A 72 13.45 -2.80 3.79
N ILE A 73 12.28 -2.46 4.33
CA ILE A 73 11.84 -2.88 5.67
C ILE A 73 10.34 -3.18 5.67
N GLU A 74 9.91 -4.03 6.60
CA GLU A 74 8.49 -4.26 6.84
C GLU A 74 7.94 -3.17 7.79
N PRO A 75 6.85 -2.46 7.43
CA PRO A 75 6.24 -1.49 8.33
C PRO A 75 5.75 -2.17 9.62
N VAL A 76 6.00 -1.54 10.77
CA VAL A 76 5.49 -2.02 12.06
C VAL A 76 4.11 -1.42 12.31
N GLU A 77 3.08 -2.25 12.22
CA GLU A 77 1.71 -1.84 12.52
C GLU A 77 1.53 -1.56 14.01
N ARG A 78 1.08 -0.35 14.34
CA ARG A 78 0.81 0.07 15.74
C ARG A 78 -0.65 -0.09 16.14
N ARG A 79 -1.56 0.13 15.19
CA ARG A 79 -3.00 0.00 15.36
C ARG A 79 -3.64 -0.14 13.99
N ARG A 80 -4.70 -0.95 13.95
CA ARG A 80 -5.68 -1.04 12.87
C ARG A 80 -7.03 -0.56 13.40
N GLY A 81 -7.80 0.11 12.56
CA GLY A 81 -9.11 0.67 12.93
C GLY A 81 -9.03 1.89 13.87
N LEU A 82 -10.14 2.61 13.99
CA LEU A 82 -10.29 3.68 14.96
C LEU A 82 -10.73 3.13 16.32
N PRO A 83 -10.27 3.70 17.45
CA PRO A 83 -10.76 3.28 18.76
C PRO A 83 -12.26 3.62 18.91
N GLY A 84 -13.06 2.64 19.32
CA GLY A 84 -14.46 2.84 19.69
C GLY A 84 -15.48 2.32 18.69
N ASP A 85 -15.06 1.89 17.51
CA ASP A 85 -15.91 1.18 16.55
C ASP A 85 -15.40 -0.26 16.37
N PRO A 86 -16.12 -1.29 16.88
CA PRO A 86 -15.68 -2.68 16.78
C PRO A 86 -15.82 -3.26 15.36
N ASP A 87 -16.52 -2.58 14.47
CA ASP A 87 -16.73 -2.98 13.08
C ASP A 87 -15.75 -2.27 12.10
N ASP A 88 -14.82 -1.45 12.63
CA ASP A 88 -13.82 -0.64 11.90
C ASP A 88 -12.37 -1.16 12.06
#